data_AF-A0A177CLE3-F1
#
_entry.id   AF-A0A177CLE3-F1
#
_cell.length_a   1.000
_cell.length_b   1.000
_cell.length_c   1.000
_cell.angle_alpha   90.00
_cell.angle_beta   90.00
_cell.angle_gamma   90.00
#
_symmetry.space_group_name_H-M   'P 1'
#
loop_
_entity.id
_entity.type
_entity.pdbx_description
1 polymer ?
#
loop_
_entity_poly.entity_id
_entity_poly.type
_entity_poly.pdbx_seq_one_letter_code
_entity_poly.pdbx_strand_id
1 'polypeptide(L)'
;MAHPPPPSALYTPTFFLALLTTLLLCATLRALSILPSHSAKPRPRAPGTRTRVVIVLGSGGHTQEMLYLLRDLDPGRYTHRTWVVSSGDAFSAGRAVAFESEIEHRVGKGMGRQNVGPGSYDVQIVPRARKIHQSLLTTPASSLRCLWACFGPLLSSSSSSSSASTNSTPAAADLPELIITNGPATACILVLAALLLKFFDVRGAQSRGKCRTVYAESFARVKTLSLSGKLLVRVVDRFLVQWEELEGAGGGRAEFVGVLV
;
A
#
# COMPACT_ATOMS: atom_id res chain seq x y z
N MET A 1 -32.97 -47.64 5.41
CA MET A 1 -33.11 -46.35 4.72
C MET A 1 -32.98 -45.25 5.76
N ALA A 2 -31.88 -44.51 5.77
CA ALA A 2 -31.74 -43.35 6.67
C ALA A 2 -32.53 -42.18 6.08
N HIS A 3 -33.59 -41.74 6.76
CA HIS A 3 -34.32 -40.53 6.38
C HIS A 3 -33.41 -39.30 6.56
N PRO A 4 -33.37 -38.37 5.59
CA PRO A 4 -32.66 -37.12 5.78
C PRO A 4 -33.26 -36.37 6.98
N PRO A 5 -32.43 -35.73 7.82
CA PRO A 5 -32.92 -35.01 9.00
C PRO A 5 -33.90 -33.89 8.58
N PRO A 6 -34.90 -33.58 9.41
CA PRO A 6 -35.88 -32.54 9.09
C PRO A 6 -35.18 -31.17 8.96
N PRO A 7 -35.66 -30.29 8.06
CA PRO A 7 -35.04 -28.99 7.77
C PRO A 7 -34.98 -28.04 8.98
N SER A 8 -35.72 -28.34 10.06
CA SER A 8 -35.66 -27.61 11.33
C SER A 8 -34.32 -27.73 12.06
N ALA A 9 -33.51 -28.76 11.77
CA ALA A 9 -32.19 -28.92 12.38
C ALA A 9 -31.18 -27.83 11.94
N LEU A 10 -31.38 -27.21 10.77
CA LEU A 10 -30.53 -26.15 10.22
C LEU A 10 -30.79 -24.76 10.85
N TYR A 11 -31.91 -24.58 11.55
CA TYR A 11 -32.31 -23.30 12.17
C TYR A 11 -32.09 -23.29 13.69
N THR A 12 -31.26 -24.19 14.21
CA THR A 12 -30.95 -24.25 15.63
C THR A 12 -29.92 -23.17 16.00
N PRO A 13 -30.01 -22.55 17.19
CA PRO A 13 -29.02 -21.57 17.64
C PRO A 13 -27.60 -22.17 17.71
N THR A 14 -27.50 -23.47 17.96
CA THR A 14 -26.25 -24.24 17.96
C THR A 14 -25.61 -24.28 16.57
N PHE A 15 -26.41 -24.43 15.49
CA PHE A 15 -25.92 -24.36 14.12
C PHE A 15 -25.33 -22.97 13.81
N PHE A 16 -26.04 -21.89 14.16
CA PHE A 16 -25.54 -20.52 13.94
C PHE A 16 -24.26 -20.24 14.73
N LEU A 17 -24.17 -20.71 15.98
CA LEU A 17 -22.96 -20.56 16.80
C LEU A 17 -21.79 -21.35 16.22
N ALA A 18 -22.01 -22.59 15.77
CA ALA A 18 -21.00 -23.41 15.11
C ALA A 18 -20.53 -22.77 13.79
N LEU A 19 -21.45 -22.20 13.00
CA LEU A 19 -21.12 -21.48 11.78
C LEU A 19 -20.29 -20.23 12.07
N LEU A 20 -20.71 -19.39 13.03
CA LEU A 20 -20.00 -18.17 13.40
C LEU A 20 -18.57 -18.48 13.90
N THR A 21 -18.43 -19.47 14.79
CA THR A 21 -17.12 -19.89 15.31
C THR A 21 -16.21 -20.42 14.20
N THR A 22 -16.75 -21.22 13.28
CA THR A 22 -16.00 -21.71 12.12
C THR A 22 -15.56 -20.57 11.21
N LEU A 23 -16.45 -19.60 10.91
CA LEU A 23 -16.12 -18.43 10.10
C LEU A 23 -15.04 -17.56 10.76
N LEU A 24 -15.13 -17.33 12.08
CA LEU A 24 -14.13 -16.58 12.84
C LEU A 24 -12.78 -17.29 12.86
N LEU A 25 -12.76 -18.61 13.03
CA LEU A 25 -11.54 -19.41 12.96
C LEU A 25 -10.91 -19.32 11.57
N CYS A 26 -11.69 -19.55 10.51
CA CYS A 26 -11.23 -19.44 9.13
C CYS A 26 -10.71 -18.03 8.81
N ALA A 27 -11.41 -16.98 9.26
CA ALA A 27 -10.99 -15.60 9.07
C ALA A 27 -9.68 -15.30 9.83
N THR A 28 -9.52 -15.82 11.04
CA THR A 28 -8.31 -15.63 11.84
C THR A 28 -7.13 -16.35 11.22
N LEU A 29 -7.29 -17.62 10.81
CA LEU A 29 -6.25 -18.38 10.11
C LEU A 29 -5.87 -17.69 8.79
N ARG A 30 -6.87 -17.18 8.04
CA ARG A 30 -6.61 -16.41 6.83
C ARG A 30 -5.82 -15.15 7.14
N ALA A 31 -6.21 -14.37 8.14
CA ALA A 31 -5.51 -13.17 8.56
C ALA A 31 -4.05 -13.48 8.96
N LEU A 32 -3.83 -14.52 9.75
CA LEU A 32 -2.48 -14.95 10.15
C LEU A 32 -1.63 -15.40 8.94
N SER A 33 -2.23 -16.06 7.95
CA SER A 33 -1.51 -16.50 6.74
C SER A 33 -1.10 -15.37 5.79
N ILE A 34 -1.79 -14.22 5.81
CA ILE A 34 -1.44 -13.06 4.97
C ILE A 34 -0.44 -12.12 5.65
N LEU A 35 -0.31 -12.20 6.98
CA LEU A 35 0.62 -11.36 7.71
C LEU A 35 2.07 -11.73 7.38
N PRO A 36 2.95 -10.73 7.28
CA PRO A 36 4.31 -10.95 6.83
C PRO A 36 5.11 -11.75 7.86
N SER A 37 5.64 -12.89 7.42
CA SER A 37 6.62 -13.66 8.18
C SER A 37 7.98 -12.96 8.14
N HIS A 38 8.71 -12.99 9.26
CA HIS A 38 10.04 -12.37 9.43
C HIS A 38 11.06 -12.83 8.39
N SER A 39 10.90 -14.04 7.83
CA SER A 39 11.89 -14.68 6.95
C SER A 39 11.43 -14.91 5.50
N ALA A 40 10.31 -14.31 5.07
CA ALA A 40 9.80 -14.56 3.71
C ALA A 40 10.68 -13.89 2.65
N LYS A 41 11.58 -14.65 2.03
CA LYS A 41 12.40 -14.16 0.90
C LYS A 41 11.50 -13.68 -0.24
N PRO A 42 11.77 -12.52 -0.85
CA PRO A 42 11.08 -12.10 -2.05
C PRO A 42 11.24 -13.15 -3.14
N ARG A 43 10.15 -13.47 -3.85
CA ARG A 43 10.25 -14.34 -5.03
C ARG A 43 11.09 -13.61 -6.08
N PRO A 44 12.12 -14.27 -6.66
CA PRO A 44 12.92 -13.66 -7.72
C PRO A 44 12.03 -13.35 -8.91
N ARG A 45 12.28 -12.20 -9.55
CA ARG A 45 11.52 -11.73 -10.71
C ARG A 45 12.24 -12.07 -11.99
N ALA A 46 11.47 -12.31 -13.05
CA ALA A 46 12.00 -12.39 -14.40
C ALA A 46 12.56 -11.00 -14.79
N PRO A 47 13.76 -10.94 -15.39
CA PRO A 47 14.30 -9.69 -15.91
C PRO A 47 13.34 -9.02 -16.92
N GLY A 48 13.21 -7.70 -16.87
CA GLY A 48 12.42 -6.92 -17.83
C GLY A 48 10.91 -6.86 -17.56
N THR A 49 10.39 -7.48 -16.50
CA THR A 49 8.98 -7.33 -16.13
C THR A 49 8.70 -5.91 -15.62
N ARG A 50 7.75 -5.21 -16.24
CA ARG A 50 7.24 -3.91 -15.76
C ARG A 50 6.68 -4.05 -14.33
N THR A 51 7.15 -3.18 -13.44
CA THR A 51 6.75 -3.15 -12.02
C THR A 51 6.02 -1.87 -11.71
N ARG A 52 4.80 -2.02 -11.24
CA ARG A 52 3.99 -0.93 -10.70
C ARG A 52 4.29 -0.72 -9.23
N VAL A 53 4.61 0.51 -8.86
CA VAL A 53 4.76 0.95 -7.47
C VAL A 53 3.72 2.01 -7.14
N VAL A 54 3.11 1.89 -5.96
CA VAL A 54 2.22 2.91 -5.39
C VAL A 54 2.99 3.63 -4.29
N ILE A 55 3.04 4.96 -4.36
CA ILE A 55 3.76 5.81 -3.42
C ILE A 55 2.74 6.70 -2.73
N VAL A 56 2.63 6.61 -1.41
CA VAL A 56 1.70 7.45 -0.64
C VAL A 56 2.44 8.64 -0.09
N LEU A 57 1.99 9.85 -0.43
CA LEU A 57 2.51 11.10 0.09
C LEU A 57 1.74 11.56 1.32
N GLY A 58 2.45 11.74 2.43
CA GLY A 58 1.93 12.40 3.62
C GLY A 58 2.09 13.92 3.55
N SER A 59 1.11 14.70 3.98
CA SER A 59 1.18 16.16 3.87
C SER A 59 2.35 16.80 4.65
N GLY A 60 2.97 17.83 4.07
CA GLY A 60 4.03 18.61 4.73
C GLY A 60 5.39 17.90 4.71
N GLY A 61 6.04 17.79 5.87
CA GLY A 61 7.38 17.20 6.00
C GLY A 61 7.49 15.76 5.48
N HIS A 62 6.44 14.96 5.63
CA HIS A 62 6.42 13.57 5.13
C HIS A 62 6.58 13.48 3.61
N THR A 63 6.00 14.40 2.83
CA THR A 63 6.23 14.43 1.37
C THR A 63 7.71 14.62 1.08
N GLN A 64 8.39 15.53 1.79
CA GLN A 64 9.81 15.75 1.59
C GLN A 64 10.64 14.52 1.96
N GLU A 65 10.35 13.89 3.11
CA GLU A 65 10.97 12.63 3.53
C GLU A 65 10.80 11.53 2.46
N MET A 66 9.61 11.41 1.86
CA MET A 66 9.33 10.39 0.85
C MET A 66 10.11 10.66 -0.44
N LEU A 67 10.19 11.92 -0.87
CA LEU A 67 10.93 12.27 -2.09
C LEU A 67 12.44 12.07 -1.92
N TYR A 68 12.98 12.35 -0.73
CA TYR A 68 14.38 12.02 -0.41
C TYR A 68 14.63 10.52 -0.42
N LEU A 69 13.75 9.72 0.20
CA LEU A 69 13.82 8.26 0.18
C LEU A 69 13.84 7.71 -1.26
N LEU A 70 13.10 8.33 -2.17
CA LEU A 70 12.97 7.88 -3.56
C LEU A 70 13.98 8.50 -4.51
N ARG A 71 14.89 9.37 -4.05
CA ARG A 71 15.83 10.10 -4.92
C ARG A 71 16.62 9.18 -5.85
N ASP A 72 16.98 7.98 -5.40
CA ASP A 72 17.78 7.01 -6.16
C ASP A 72 16.91 5.87 -6.74
N LEU A 73 15.60 6.08 -6.87
CA LEU A 73 14.67 5.12 -7.46
C LEU A 73 15.01 4.90 -8.94
N ASP A 74 15.31 3.65 -9.30
CA ASP A 74 15.59 3.25 -10.69
C ASP A 74 14.30 3.12 -11.53
N PRO A 75 14.08 3.98 -12.55
CA PRO A 75 12.90 3.91 -13.42
C PRO A 75 12.92 2.69 -14.36
N GLY A 76 14.09 2.08 -14.59
CA GLY A 76 14.20 0.83 -15.33
C GLY A 76 13.57 -0.35 -14.58
N ARG A 77 13.66 -0.34 -13.24
CA ARG A 77 13.05 -1.34 -12.37
C ARG A 77 11.61 -1.02 -12.01
N TYR A 78 11.29 0.24 -11.73
CA TYR A 78 9.95 0.69 -11.30
C TYR A 78 9.28 1.49 -12.40
N THR A 79 8.76 0.76 -13.38
CA THR A 79 8.36 1.32 -14.67
C THR A 79 7.06 2.13 -14.64
N HIS A 80 6.19 1.88 -13.65
CA HIS A 80 4.96 2.66 -13.46
C HIS A 80 4.81 3.12 -12.01
N ARG A 81 4.60 4.41 -11.79
CA ARG A 81 4.55 5.02 -10.44
C ARG A 81 3.19 5.69 -10.21
N THR A 82 2.38 5.13 -9.33
CA THR A 82 1.10 5.73 -8.92
C THR A 82 1.31 6.52 -7.63
N TRP A 83 1.21 7.84 -7.69
CA TRP A 83 1.34 8.75 -6.55
C TRP A 83 -0.01 8.97 -5.90
N VAL A 84 -0.17 8.58 -4.64
CA VAL A 84 -1.41 8.78 -3.88
C VAL A 84 -1.23 9.98 -2.97
N VAL A 85 -2.09 10.99 -3.17
CA VAL A 85 -2.10 12.22 -2.40
C VAL A 85 -3.44 12.39 -1.68
N SER A 86 -3.41 13.03 -0.51
CA SER A 86 -4.62 13.30 0.25
C SER A 86 -5.39 14.51 -0.31
N SER A 87 -6.72 14.50 -0.21
CA SER A 87 -7.58 15.61 -0.62
C SER A 87 -7.19 16.90 0.11
N GLY A 88 -7.08 18.00 -0.64
CA GLY A 88 -6.66 19.30 -0.11
C GLY A 88 -5.15 19.43 0.10
N ASP A 89 -4.34 18.53 -0.48
CA ASP A 89 -2.88 18.61 -0.48
C ASP A 89 -2.33 18.78 -1.91
N ALA A 90 -2.69 19.90 -2.54
CA ALA A 90 -2.23 20.25 -3.89
C ALA A 90 -0.70 20.45 -3.94
N PHE A 91 -0.08 20.84 -2.82
CA PHE A 91 1.35 21.01 -2.74
C PHE A 91 2.09 19.69 -2.94
N SER A 92 1.69 18.63 -2.24
CA SER A 92 2.29 17.30 -2.43
C SER A 92 2.08 16.75 -3.84
N ALA A 93 0.91 17.03 -4.46
CA ALA A 93 0.66 16.66 -5.85
C ALA A 93 1.63 17.37 -6.82
N GLY A 94 1.84 18.68 -6.65
CA GLY A 94 2.80 19.44 -7.46
C GLY A 94 4.24 18.95 -7.28
N ARG A 95 4.62 18.58 -6.05
CA ARG A 95 5.93 18.00 -5.75
C ARG A 95 6.15 16.63 -6.42
N ALA A 96 5.11 15.78 -6.48
CA ALA A 96 5.18 14.51 -7.20
C ALA A 96 5.43 14.73 -8.70
N VAL A 97 4.73 15.67 -9.33
CA VAL A 97 4.93 16.02 -10.74
C VAL A 97 6.34 16.56 -10.99
N ALA A 98 6.81 17.48 -10.13
CA ALA A 98 8.17 18.02 -10.24
C ALA A 98 9.25 16.93 -10.11
N PHE A 99 9.05 15.98 -9.20
CA PHE A 99 9.96 14.85 -9.00
C PHE A 99 10.00 13.92 -10.23
N GLU A 100 8.86 13.66 -10.87
CA GLU A 100 8.82 12.88 -12.11
C GLU A 100 9.51 13.62 -13.27
N SER A 101 9.38 14.95 -13.35
CA SER A 101 10.13 15.76 -14.32
C SER A 101 11.64 15.72 -14.08
N GLU A 102 12.08 15.70 -12.82
CA GLU A 102 13.49 15.53 -12.46
C GLU A 102 14.03 14.15 -12.85
N ILE A 103 13.26 13.08 -12.60
CA ILE A 103 13.58 11.73 -13.05
C ILE A 103 13.71 11.69 -14.57
N GLU A 104 12.76 12.28 -15.31
CA GLU A 104 12.80 12.33 -16.77
C GLU A 104 14.07 13.05 -17.28
N HIS A 105 14.44 14.16 -16.65
CA HIS A 105 15.66 14.90 -16.99
C HIS A 105 16.93 14.08 -16.72
N ARG A 106 17.00 13.38 -15.57
CA ARG A 106 18.16 12.54 -15.19
C ARG A 106 18.38 11.35 -16.13
N VAL A 107 17.32 10.72 -16.62
CA VAL A 107 17.41 9.54 -17.49
C VAL A 107 17.86 9.89 -18.91
N GLY A 108 17.69 11.14 -19.35
CA GLY A 108 18.19 11.63 -20.64
C GLY A 108 17.70 10.85 -21.88
N LYS A 109 18.46 10.86 -22.97
CA LYS A 109 18.18 10.13 -24.24
C LYS A 109 18.66 8.66 -24.19
N GLY A 110 18.52 7.98 -23.05
CA GLY A 110 18.91 6.57 -22.87
C GLY A 110 17.77 5.56 -23.00
N MET A 111 18.08 4.27 -22.87
CA MET A 111 17.13 3.15 -22.93
C MET A 111 16.01 3.22 -21.85
N GLY A 112 16.21 4.03 -20.80
CA GLY A 112 15.21 4.30 -19.75
C GLY A 112 14.10 5.27 -20.14
N ARG A 113 14.18 5.95 -21.30
CA ARG A 113 13.18 6.95 -21.74
C ARG A 113 11.77 6.38 -21.87
N GLN A 114 11.63 5.07 -22.13
CA GLN A 114 10.33 4.41 -22.27
C GLN A 114 9.55 4.28 -20.95
N ASN A 115 10.21 4.45 -19.80
CA ASN A 115 9.64 4.28 -18.46
C ASN A 115 9.57 5.61 -17.67
N VAL A 116 9.74 6.74 -18.35
CA VAL A 116 9.66 8.10 -17.81
C VAL A 116 8.73 8.96 -18.68
N GLY A 117 8.21 10.06 -18.13
CA GLY A 117 7.28 10.96 -18.81
C GLY A 117 5.79 10.65 -18.56
N PRO A 118 4.85 11.32 -19.27
CA PRO A 118 3.42 11.40 -18.91
C PRO A 118 2.64 10.07 -18.89
N GLY A 119 3.18 8.99 -19.48
CA GLY A 119 2.57 7.65 -19.46
C GLY A 119 3.15 6.71 -18.40
N SER A 120 4.17 7.14 -17.65
CA SER A 120 4.91 6.31 -16.70
C SER A 120 4.52 6.55 -15.24
N TYR A 121 3.65 7.52 -14.99
CA TYR A 121 3.13 7.82 -13.66
C TYR A 121 1.70 8.33 -13.73
N ASP A 122 1.00 8.24 -12.61
CA ASP A 122 -0.31 8.87 -12.41
C ASP A 122 -0.43 9.41 -10.98
N VAL A 123 -1.17 10.50 -10.81
CA VAL A 123 -1.44 11.10 -9.50
C VAL A 123 -2.90 10.87 -9.15
N GLN A 124 -3.15 10.13 -8.07
CA GLN A 124 -4.48 9.79 -7.58
C GLN A 124 -4.76 10.50 -6.26
N ILE A 125 -5.92 11.14 -6.19
CA ILE A 125 -6.34 11.87 -4.99
C ILE A 125 -7.31 11.01 -4.19
N VAL A 126 -7.00 10.77 -2.92
CA VAL A 126 -7.89 10.08 -1.97
C VAL A 126 -8.37 11.05 -0.87
N PRO A 127 -9.60 10.93 -0.38
CA PRO A 127 -10.07 11.77 0.72
C PRO A 127 -9.24 11.50 1.98
N ARG A 128 -8.94 12.54 2.76
CA ARG A 128 -8.23 12.40 4.04
C ARG A 128 -8.97 11.45 4.97
N ALA A 129 -8.26 10.49 5.57
CA ALA A 129 -8.81 9.58 6.57
C ALA A 129 -9.39 10.35 7.78
N ARG A 130 -8.74 11.44 8.17
CA ARG A 130 -9.20 12.36 9.22
C ARG A 130 -8.82 13.79 8.88
N LYS A 131 -9.75 14.73 9.06
CA LYS A 131 -9.49 16.17 8.94
C LYS A 131 -8.90 16.73 10.24
N ILE A 132 -8.14 17.82 10.13
CA ILE A 132 -7.64 18.55 11.31
C ILE A 132 -8.86 19.08 12.07
N HIS A 133 -8.83 19.02 13.40
CA HIS A 133 -9.95 19.38 14.31
C HIS A 133 -11.22 18.51 14.15
N GLN A 134 -11.17 17.40 13.42
CA GLN A 134 -12.29 16.48 13.35
C GLN A 134 -12.46 15.71 14.67
N SER A 135 -13.71 15.63 15.12
CA SER A 135 -14.11 14.84 16.29
C SER A 135 -13.84 13.35 16.08
N LEU A 136 -13.50 12.64 17.17
CA LEU A 136 -13.24 11.20 17.12
C LEU A 136 -14.49 10.40 16.70
N LEU A 137 -15.70 10.91 16.97
CA LEU A 137 -16.96 10.26 16.60
C LEU A 137 -17.23 10.26 15.09
N THR A 138 -16.82 11.30 14.37
CA THR A 138 -17.01 11.39 12.91
C THR A 138 -15.85 10.77 12.13
N THR A 139 -14.73 10.49 12.81
CA THR A 139 -13.51 9.94 12.21
C THR A 139 -13.71 8.56 11.55
N PRO A 140 -14.51 7.62 12.10
CA PRO A 140 -14.79 6.34 11.43
C PRO A 140 -15.41 6.52 10.04
N ALA A 141 -16.37 7.45 9.89
CA ALA A 141 -17.03 7.69 8.62
C ALA A 141 -16.08 8.28 7.55
N SER A 142 -15.19 9.20 7.94
CA SER A 142 -14.16 9.72 7.02
C SER A 142 -13.10 8.66 6.70
N SER A 143 -12.72 7.84 7.67
CA SER A 143 -11.76 6.75 7.48
C SER A 143 -12.31 5.67 6.54
N LEU A 144 -13.59 5.32 6.66
CA LEU A 144 -14.25 4.36 5.76
C LEU A 144 -14.36 4.90 4.32
N ARG A 145 -14.67 6.20 4.17
CA ARG A 145 -14.65 6.85 2.86
C ARG A 145 -13.24 6.85 2.24
N CYS A 146 -12.22 7.10 3.04
CA CYS A 146 -10.82 6.97 2.64
C CYS A 146 -10.50 5.54 2.22
N LEU A 147 -10.90 4.54 3.02
CA LEU A 147 -10.69 3.13 2.72
C LEU A 147 -11.30 2.72 1.39
N TRP A 148 -12.55 3.10 1.15
CA TRP A 148 -13.23 2.84 -0.12
C TRP A 148 -12.49 3.46 -1.31
N ALA A 149 -12.08 4.72 -1.18
CA ALA A 149 -11.34 5.42 -2.22
C ALA A 149 -9.94 4.82 -2.47
N CYS A 150 -9.28 4.26 -1.45
CA CYS A 150 -7.97 3.61 -1.60
C CYS A 150 -8.01 2.39 -2.53
N PHE A 151 -9.16 1.74 -2.72
CA PHE A 151 -9.27 0.66 -3.71
C PHE A 151 -9.10 1.16 -5.14
N GLY A 152 -9.44 2.43 -5.43
CA GLY A 152 -9.22 3.04 -6.74
C GLY A 152 -7.75 2.96 -7.15
N PRO A 153 -6.81 3.64 -6.47
CA PRO A 153 -5.39 3.58 -6.79
C PRO A 153 -4.82 2.15 -6.84
N LEU A 154 -5.32 1.23 -6.00
CA LEU A 154 -4.84 -0.15 -5.95
C LEU A 154 -5.37 -1.04 -7.09
N LEU A 155 -6.61 -0.82 -7.55
CA LEU A 155 -7.30 -1.64 -8.56
C LEU A 155 -7.36 -1.00 -9.94
N SER A 156 -7.18 0.32 -10.02
CA SER A 156 -7.23 1.08 -11.27
C SER A 156 -6.16 0.54 -12.20
N SER A 157 -6.61 0.24 -13.41
CA SER A 157 -5.76 0.04 -14.56
C SER A 157 -5.35 1.42 -15.05
N SER A 158 -4.05 1.70 -15.18
CA SER A 158 -3.59 2.96 -15.74
C SER A 158 -3.92 3.00 -17.24
N SER A 159 -5.16 3.33 -17.55
CA SER A 159 -5.69 3.57 -18.90
C SER A 159 -5.96 5.06 -19.17
N SER A 160 -5.56 5.95 -18.26
CA SER A 160 -5.64 7.40 -18.46
C SER A 160 -4.40 7.94 -19.19
N SER A 161 -4.21 7.51 -20.43
CA SER A 161 -3.53 8.32 -21.44
C SER A 161 -4.32 8.17 -22.73
N SER A 162 -5.27 9.08 -22.93
CA SER A 162 -6.01 9.30 -24.16
C SER A 162 -5.03 9.76 -25.25
N SER A 163 -4.29 8.81 -25.82
CA SER A 163 -3.52 8.97 -27.04
C SER A 163 -3.48 7.59 -27.67
N ALA A 164 -4.23 7.44 -28.76
CA ALA A 164 -4.29 6.23 -29.56
C ALA A 164 -2.87 5.76 -29.93
N SER A 165 -2.37 4.79 -29.18
CA SER A 165 -1.18 4.01 -29.47
C SER A 165 -1.55 2.58 -29.12
N THR A 166 -1.63 1.74 -30.14
CA THR A 166 -2.28 0.42 -30.18
C THR A 166 -1.60 -0.67 -29.32
N ASN A 167 -0.88 -0.29 -28.26
CA ASN A 167 -0.15 -1.20 -27.38
C ASN A 167 -0.44 -0.84 -25.90
N SER A 168 -1.70 -0.94 -25.47
CA SER A 168 -2.07 -0.90 -24.05
C SER A 168 -1.49 -2.13 -23.34
N THR A 169 -0.34 -1.95 -22.69
CA THR A 169 0.37 -3.08 -22.06
C THR A 169 -0.33 -3.54 -20.77
N PRO A 170 -0.49 -4.86 -20.55
CA PRO A 170 -1.25 -5.43 -19.43
C PRO A 170 -0.67 -5.18 -18.02
N ALA A 171 0.58 -4.70 -17.89
CA ALA A 171 1.24 -4.54 -16.59
C ALA A 171 0.76 -3.32 -15.77
N ALA A 172 0.38 -2.22 -16.43
CA ALA A 172 -0.18 -1.04 -15.75
C ALA A 172 -1.65 -1.27 -15.33
N ALA A 173 -2.26 -2.35 -15.82
CA ALA A 173 -3.60 -2.78 -15.48
C ALA A 173 -3.69 -3.63 -14.20
N ASP A 174 -2.55 -4.08 -13.70
CA ASP A 174 -2.46 -5.04 -12.62
C ASP A 174 -2.30 -4.37 -11.25
N LEU A 175 -2.43 -5.17 -10.20
CA LEU A 175 -2.16 -4.77 -8.83
C LEU A 175 -0.72 -4.25 -8.66
N PRO A 176 -0.50 -3.27 -7.77
CA PRO A 176 0.84 -2.82 -7.46
C PRO A 176 1.68 -3.96 -6.91
N GLU A 177 2.95 -4.03 -7.31
CA GLU A 177 3.87 -5.00 -6.73
C GLU A 177 4.37 -4.52 -5.38
N LEU A 178 4.55 -3.21 -5.27
CA LEU A 178 5.11 -2.53 -4.11
C LEU A 178 4.27 -1.30 -3.77
N ILE A 179 4.05 -1.09 -2.50
CA ILE A 179 3.37 0.05 -1.90
C ILE A 179 4.37 0.63 -0.89
N ILE A 180 4.81 1.87 -1.13
CA ILE A 180 5.74 2.57 -0.26
C ILE A 180 4.96 3.69 0.42
N THR A 181 5.06 3.75 1.74
CA THR A 181 4.36 4.77 2.52
C THR A 181 5.27 5.30 3.61
N ASN A 182 5.14 6.58 3.88
CA ASN A 182 5.57 7.19 5.11
C ASN A 182 4.40 8.00 5.67
N GLY A 183 4.43 8.30 6.96
CA GLY A 183 3.49 9.26 7.52
C GLY A 183 2.08 8.72 7.87
N PRO A 184 1.07 9.61 7.90
CA PRO A 184 -0.05 9.54 8.85
C PRO A 184 -1.27 8.78 8.31
N ALA A 185 -2.43 8.93 8.97
CA ALA A 185 -3.62 8.08 8.85
C ALA A 185 -4.02 7.58 7.44
N THR A 186 -3.96 8.42 6.39
CA THR A 186 -4.28 7.98 5.01
C THR A 186 -3.40 6.81 4.56
N ALA A 187 -2.11 6.83 4.91
CA ALA A 187 -1.18 5.76 4.59
C ALA A 187 -1.56 4.44 5.31
N CYS A 188 -1.94 4.52 6.59
CA CYS A 188 -2.43 3.37 7.34
C CYS A 188 -3.70 2.78 6.71
N ILE A 189 -4.62 3.64 6.25
CA ILE A 189 -5.85 3.21 5.59
C ILE A 189 -5.57 2.56 4.23
N LEU A 190 -4.60 3.07 3.46
CA LEU A 190 -4.20 2.44 2.20
C LEU A 190 -3.54 1.07 2.42
N VAL A 191 -2.70 0.92 3.45
CA VAL A 191 -2.17 -0.39 3.85
C VAL A 191 -3.31 -1.33 4.25
N LEU A 192 -4.30 -0.85 4.99
CA LEU A 192 -5.49 -1.65 5.33
C LEU A 192 -6.24 -2.09 4.06
N ALA A 193 -6.43 -1.22 3.07
CA ALA A 193 -7.03 -1.59 1.79
C ALA A 193 -6.21 -2.70 1.09
N ALA A 194 -4.88 -2.59 1.07
CA ALA A 194 -4.00 -3.61 0.50
C ALA A 194 -4.11 -4.96 1.22
N LEU A 195 -4.24 -4.97 2.55
CA LEU A 195 -4.49 -6.19 3.31
C LEU A 195 -5.84 -6.81 3.01
N LEU A 196 -6.89 -6.00 2.82
CA LEU A 196 -8.21 -6.51 2.42
C LEU A 196 -8.14 -7.18 1.04
N LEU A 197 -7.40 -6.58 0.09
CA LEU A 197 -7.16 -7.23 -1.21
C LEU A 197 -6.43 -8.57 -1.05
N LYS A 198 -5.39 -8.64 -0.20
CA LYS A 198 -4.70 -9.91 0.13
C LYS A 198 -5.62 -10.91 0.83
N PHE A 199 -6.44 -10.46 1.77
CA PHE A 199 -7.35 -11.30 2.56
C PHE A 199 -8.33 -12.05 1.65
N PHE A 200 -8.98 -11.33 0.73
CA PHE A 200 -9.92 -11.90 -0.25
C PHE A 200 -9.25 -12.44 -1.54
N ASP A 201 -7.92 -12.40 -1.62
CA ASP A 201 -7.12 -12.75 -2.81
C ASP A 201 -7.62 -12.10 -4.11
N VAL A 202 -8.11 -10.86 -4.04
CA VAL A 202 -8.64 -10.13 -5.20
C VAL A 202 -7.57 -10.01 -6.27
N ARG A 203 -7.85 -10.44 -7.50
CA ARG A 203 -6.88 -10.52 -8.62
C ARG A 203 -5.59 -11.29 -8.30
N GLY A 204 -5.66 -12.21 -7.34
CA GLY A 204 -4.51 -12.97 -6.85
C GLY A 204 -3.52 -12.13 -6.03
N ALA A 205 -3.99 -11.11 -5.32
CA ALA A 205 -3.14 -10.21 -4.53
C ALA A 205 -2.17 -10.96 -3.61
N GLN A 206 -2.65 -12.00 -2.91
CA GLN A 206 -1.82 -12.84 -2.06
C GLN A 206 -1.11 -13.91 -2.90
N SER A 207 -1.83 -14.67 -3.71
CA SER A 207 -1.30 -15.86 -4.38
C SER A 207 -0.16 -15.55 -5.36
N ARG A 208 -0.22 -14.36 -5.97
CA ARG A 208 0.81 -13.80 -6.87
C ARG A 208 1.85 -12.94 -6.14
N GLY A 209 1.70 -12.75 -4.82
CA GLY A 209 2.64 -11.99 -3.99
C GLY A 209 2.70 -10.49 -4.30
N LYS A 210 1.56 -9.90 -4.70
CA LYS A 210 1.38 -8.48 -4.99
C LYS A 210 1.06 -7.68 -3.71
N CYS A 211 0.90 -6.36 -3.86
CA CYS A 211 0.60 -5.43 -2.78
C CYS A 211 1.58 -5.55 -1.60
N ARG A 212 2.88 -5.74 -1.89
CA ARG A 212 3.91 -5.74 -0.84
C ARG A 212 4.04 -4.33 -0.29
N THR A 213 4.20 -4.20 1.02
CA THR A 213 4.13 -2.93 1.73
C THR A 213 5.45 -2.63 2.42
N VAL A 214 5.96 -1.43 2.22
CA VAL A 214 7.11 -0.88 2.93
C VAL A 214 6.63 0.38 3.63
N TYR A 215 6.76 0.39 4.95
CA TYR A 215 6.55 1.59 5.76
C TYR A 215 7.89 2.15 6.20
N ALA A 216 8.15 3.42 5.92
CA ALA A 216 9.26 4.15 6.50
C ALA A 216 8.74 5.06 7.62
N GLU A 217 9.21 4.83 8.84
CA GLU A 217 8.93 5.72 9.96
C GLU A 217 9.57 7.09 9.74
N SER A 218 8.88 8.13 10.20
CA SER A 218 9.32 9.51 10.01
C SER A 218 10.63 9.81 10.72
N PHE A 219 11.44 10.66 10.10
CA PHE A 219 12.73 11.10 10.63
C PHE A 219 12.57 11.78 12.00
N ALA A 220 11.44 12.46 12.24
CA ALA A 220 11.13 13.09 13.52
C ALA A 220 10.94 12.11 14.69
N ARG A 221 10.83 10.80 14.43
CA ARG A 221 10.62 9.77 15.46
C ARG A 221 11.94 9.13 15.86
N VAL A 222 12.60 9.73 16.84
CA VAL A 222 13.89 9.25 17.35
C VAL A 222 13.75 8.11 18.36
N LYS A 223 12.94 8.33 19.42
CA LYS A 223 12.88 7.43 20.58
C LYS A 223 11.70 6.47 20.60
N THR A 224 10.61 6.82 19.92
CA THR A 224 9.38 6.01 19.93
C THR A 224 8.70 6.04 18.58
N LEU A 225 8.09 4.91 18.19
CA LEU A 225 7.27 4.80 16.98
C LEU A 225 6.07 5.75 17.02
N SER A 226 5.71 6.31 15.86
CA SER A 226 4.48 7.07 15.69
C SER A 226 3.25 6.18 15.91
N LEU A 227 2.06 6.77 16.08
CA LEU A 227 0.83 5.98 16.18
C LEU A 227 0.63 5.12 14.93
N SER A 228 0.88 5.69 13.76
CA SER A 228 0.91 4.97 12.48
C SER A 228 1.95 3.85 12.49
N GLY A 229 3.16 4.11 12.96
CA GLY A 229 4.21 3.11 13.12
C GLY A 229 3.79 1.93 14.02
N LYS A 230 3.24 2.23 15.20
CA LYS A 230 2.74 1.21 16.15
C LYS A 230 1.65 0.33 15.56
N LEU A 231 0.76 0.89 14.74
CA LEU A 231 -0.31 0.15 14.07
C LEU A 231 0.24 -0.73 12.94
N LEU A 232 1.23 -0.24 12.20
CA LEU A 232 1.70 -0.88 10.97
C LEU A 232 2.84 -1.87 11.18
N VAL A 233 3.62 -1.78 12.26
CA VAL A 233 4.86 -2.57 12.47
C VAL A 233 4.69 -4.10 12.37
N ARG A 234 3.50 -4.63 12.72
CA ARG A 234 3.19 -6.07 12.62
C ARG A 234 2.48 -6.47 11.34
N VAL A 235 2.18 -5.49 10.48
CA VAL A 235 1.21 -5.62 9.40
C VAL A 235 1.87 -5.41 8.04
N VAL A 236 2.82 -4.47 7.96
CA VAL A 236 3.55 -4.20 6.71
C VAL A 236 4.66 -5.21 6.49
N ASP A 237 4.96 -5.50 5.22
CA ASP A 237 5.96 -6.50 4.87
C ASP A 237 7.36 -6.12 5.35
N ARG A 238 7.75 -4.85 5.21
CA ARG A 238 8.97 -4.26 5.81
C ARG A 238 8.66 -2.98 6.56
N PHE A 239 9.27 -2.83 7.72
CA PHE A 239 9.12 -1.65 8.57
C PHE A 239 10.50 -1.03 8.80
N LEU A 240 10.76 0.10 8.16
CA LEU A 240 12.05 0.77 8.17
C LEU A 240 12.06 1.88 9.21
N VAL A 241 13.15 1.95 9.99
CA VAL A 241 13.41 3.03 10.95
C VAL A 241 14.76 3.68 10.66
N GLN A 242 14.85 4.96 10.98
CA GLN A 242 16.02 5.79 10.67
C GLN A 242 16.95 6.02 11.87
N TRP A 243 16.56 5.51 13.04
CA TRP A 243 17.27 5.68 14.31
C TRP A 243 17.52 4.31 14.92
N GLU A 244 18.74 4.10 15.43
CA GLU A 244 19.19 2.83 16.02
C GLU A 244 18.34 2.47 17.26
N GLU A 245 17.89 3.47 18.02
CA GLU A 245 17.04 3.28 19.20
C GLU A 245 15.68 2.65 18.91
N LEU A 246 15.26 2.64 17.63
CA LEU A 246 14.02 2.01 17.18
C LEU A 246 14.24 0.62 16.56
N GLU A 247 15.49 0.17 16.44
CA GLU A 247 15.79 -1.15 15.92
C GLU A 247 15.10 -2.24 16.76
N GLY A 248 14.50 -3.23 16.08
CA GLY A 248 13.80 -4.32 16.77
C GLY A 248 12.48 -3.93 17.43
N ALA A 249 12.02 -2.68 17.31
CA ALA A 249 10.69 -2.29 17.76
C ALA A 249 9.58 -3.17 17.10
N GLY A 250 8.45 -3.30 17.80
CA GLY A 250 7.32 -4.12 17.34
C GLY A 250 7.56 -5.64 17.39
N GLY A 251 8.52 -6.10 18.20
CA GLY A 251 8.85 -7.52 18.38
C GLY A 251 9.86 -8.03 17.35
N GLY A 252 10.94 -7.28 17.12
CA GLY A 252 12.00 -7.62 16.17
C GLY A 252 11.69 -7.27 14.71
N ARG A 253 10.63 -6.48 14.46
CA ARG A 253 10.12 -6.19 13.11
C ARG A 253 10.72 -4.93 12.49
N ALA A 254 11.13 -3.96 13.30
CA ALA A 254 11.71 -2.72 12.81
C ALA A 254 13.17 -2.92 12.37
N GLU A 255 13.45 -2.55 11.13
CA GLU A 255 14.75 -2.66 10.47
C GLU A 255 15.42 -1.27 10.46
N PHE A 256 16.52 -1.13 11.19
CA PHE A 256 17.33 0.09 11.11
C PHE A 256 18.10 0.11 9.78
N VAL A 257 17.93 1.19 9.01
CA VAL A 257 18.54 1.34 7.68
C VAL A 257 19.39 2.61 7.56
N GLY A 258 19.62 3.31 8.67
CA GLY A 258 20.29 4.60 8.69
C GLY A 258 19.38 5.77 8.28
N VAL A 259 20.00 6.93 8.13
CA VAL A 259 19.31 8.17 7.77
C VAL A 259 18.93 8.15 6.28
N LEU A 260 17.63 8.14 6.00
CA LEU A 260 17.08 8.07 4.64
C LEU A 260 16.71 9.44 4.06
N VAL A 261 16.72 10.48 4.90
CA VAL A 261 16.25 11.85 4.61
C VAL A 261 17.41 12.83 4.73
#